data_AF-A0A3D1SPD6-F1
#
_entry.id   AF-A0A3D1SPD6-F1
#
_cell.length_a   1.000
_cell.length_b   1.000
_cell.length_c   1.000
_cell.angle_alpha   90.00
_cell.angle_beta   90.00
_cell.angle_gamma   90.00
#
_symmetry.space_group_name_H-M   'P 1'
#
loop_
_entity.id
_entity.type
_entity.pdbx_description
1 polymer ?
#
loop_
_entity_poly.entity_id
_entity_poly.type
_entity_poly.pdbx_seq_one_letter_code
_entity_poly.pdbx_strand_id
1 'polypeptide(L)' 'MEYVTIMEAARRCGVSDKTIRRAIHKGTLPARFPKPNRCEIAVSDLE' A
#
# COMPACT_ATOMS: atom_id res chain seq x y z
N MET A 1 1.84 -3.96 14.33
CA MET A 1 1.76 -3.98 12.86
C MET A 1 2.28 -2.65 12.35
N GLU A 2 3.39 -2.67 11.63
CA GLU A 2 3.93 -1.48 10.98
C GLU A 2 3.10 -1.19 9.72
N TYR A 3 2.68 0.07 9.57
CA TYR A 3 1.96 0.54 8.39
C TYR A 3 2.82 1.54 7.64
N VAL A 4 2.87 1.39 6.33
CA VAL A 4 3.64 2.23 5.43
C VAL A 4 2.75 2.93 4.42
N THR A 5 3.22 4.05 3.89
CA THR A 5 2.51 4.76 2.82
C THR A 5 2.63 4.00 1.50
N ILE A 6 1.80 4.37 0.52
CA ILE A 6 1.89 3.84 -0.85
C ILE A 6 3.32 3.98 -1.42
N MET A 7 4.00 5.12 -1.17
CA MET A 7 5.33 5.37 -1.72
C MET A 7 6.38 4.46 -1.09
N GLU A 8 6.29 4.23 0.22
CA GLU A 8 7.23 3.36 0.90
C GLU A 8 6.96 1.87 0.57
N ALA A 9 5.68 1.49 0.45
CA ALA A 9 5.30 0.18 -0.06
C ALA A 9 5.85 -0.07 -1.47
N ALA A 10 5.72 0.92 -2.36
CA ALA A 10 6.26 0.88 -3.71
C ALA A 10 7.79 0.71 -3.70
N ARG A 11 8.50 1.44 -2.85
CA ARG A 11 9.96 1.27 -2.66
C ARG A 11 10.34 -0.12 -2.18
N ARG A 12 9.66 -0.65 -1.16
CA ARG A 12 9.95 -1.98 -0.60
C ARG A 12 9.70 -3.10 -1.61
N CYS A 13 8.59 -3.03 -2.35
CA CYS A 13 8.29 -4.00 -3.39
C CYS A 13 9.06 -3.78 -4.70
N GLY A 14 9.81 -2.68 -4.85
CA GLY A 14 10.50 -2.35 -6.10
C GLY A 14 9.57 -2.07 -7.28
N VAL A 15 8.32 -1.65 -7.02
CA VAL A 15 7.31 -1.35 -8.04
C VAL A 15 6.94 0.13 -8.02
N SER A 16 6.24 0.61 -9.05
CA SER A 16 5.70 1.97 -9.07
C SER A 16 4.51 2.14 -8.11
N ASP A 17 4.30 3.34 -7.60
CA ASP A 17 3.14 3.74 -6.80
C ASP A 17 1.80 3.41 -7.50
N LYS A 18 1.77 3.55 -8.83
CA LYS A 18 0.62 3.18 -9.68
C LYS A 18 0.28 1.70 -9.58
N THR A 19 1.29 0.83 -9.47
CA THR A 19 1.09 -0.62 -9.32
C THR A 19 0.47 -0.95 -7.98
N ILE A 20 0.96 -0.33 -6.90
CA ILE A 20 0.39 -0.48 -5.55
C ILE A 20 -1.07 0.01 -5.53
N ARG A 21 -1.35 1.20 -6.08
CA ARG A 21 -2.74 1.71 -6.21
C ARG A 21 -3.64 0.76 -7.01
N ARG A 22 -3.13 0.17 -8.10
CA ARG A 22 -3.88 -0.82 -8.88
C ARG A 22 -4.16 -2.09 -8.06
N ALA A 23 -3.19 -2.59 -7.31
CA ALA A 23 -3.37 -3.76 -6.46
C ALA A 23 -4.43 -3.53 -5.36
N ILE A 24 -4.41 -2.35 -4.74
CA ILE A 24 -5.42 -1.92 -3.77
C ILE A 24 -6.81 -1.82 -4.43
N HIS A 25 -6.90 -1.16 -5.58
CA HIS A 25 -8.16 -1.02 -6.32
C HIS A 25 -8.72 -2.36 -6.80
N LYS A 26 -7.84 -3.31 -7.14
CA LYS A 26 -8.20 -4.68 -7.52
C LYS A 26 -8.59 -5.54 -6.29
N GLY A 27 -8.36 -5.06 -5.07
CA GLY A 27 -8.58 -5.80 -3.83
C GLY A 27 -7.54 -6.90 -3.57
N THR A 28 -6.42 -6.90 -4.30
CA THR A 28 -5.34 -7.88 -4.14
C THR A 28 -4.37 -7.48 -3.02
N LEU A 29 -4.29 -6.19 -2.69
CA LEU A 29 -3.49 -5.67 -1.59
C LEU A 29 -4.39 -4.96 -0.58
N PRO A 30 -4.47 -5.43 0.67
CA PRO A 30 -5.25 -4.75 1.69
C PRO A 30 -4.59 -3.41 2.05
N ALA A 31 -5.41 -2.36 2.08
CA ALA A 31 -5.00 -1.03 2.52
C ALA A 31 -6.01 -0.46 3.51
N ARG A 32 -5.51 0.30 4.48
CA ARG A 32 -6.30 1.05 5.45
C ARG A 32 -6.36 2.51 5.05
N PHE A 33 -7.54 3.11 5.26
CA PHE A 33 -7.81 4.51 4.99
C PHE A 33 -8.25 5.21 6.28
N PRO A 34 -7.31 5.50 7.21
CA PRO A 34 -7.67 6.11 8.50
C PRO A 34 -8.18 7.55 8.38
N LYS A 35 -7.84 8.23 7.29
CA LYS A 35 -8.30 9.59 6.97
C LYS A 35 -8.67 9.67 5.49
N PRO A 36 -9.57 10.58 5.11
CA PRO A 36 -9.72 10.96 3.71
C PRO A 36 -8.34 11.37 3.16
N ASN A 37 -7.98 10.86 1.98
CA ASN A 37 -6.67 11.01 1.34
C ASN A 37 -5.45 10.32 1.99
N ARG A 38 -5.60 9.57 3.09
CA ARG A 38 -4.48 8.83 3.67
C ARG A 38 -4.66 7.34 3.45
N CYS A 39 -3.69 6.72 2.77
CA CYS A 39 -3.66 5.29 2.49
C CYS A 39 -2.43 4.68 3.15
N GLU A 40 -2.66 3.65 3.94
CA GLU A 40 -1.65 2.96 4.74
C GLU A 40 -1.74 1.46 4.46
N ILE A 41 -0.62 0.82 4.19
CA ILE A 41 -0.51 -0.59 3.83
C ILE A 41 0.28 -1.29 4.93
N ALA A 42 -0.18 -2.44 5.41
CA ALA A 42 0.58 -3.15 6.43
C ALA A 42 1.84 -3.74 5.77
N VAL A 43 2.96 -3.66 6.47
CA VAL A 43 4.22 -4.20 5.97
C VAL A 43 4.16 -5.70 5.74
N SER A 44 3.40 -6.41 6.58
CA SER A 44 3.18 -7.86 6.45
C SER A 44 2.45 -8.26 5.17
N ASP A 45 1.75 -7.34 4.50
CA ASP A 45 1.07 -7.60 3.22
C ASP A 45 1.98 -7.32 2.01
N LEU A 46 3.22 -6.86 2.23
CA LEU A 46 4.20 -6.54 1.18
C LEU A 46 5.28 -7.62 1.00
N GLU A 47 5.28 -8.67 1.83
CA GLU A 47 6.20 -9.82 1.75
C GLU A 47 5.77 -10.87 0.71
#